data_AF-A0A9Q0D8H3-F1
#
_entry.id   AF-A0A9Q0D8H3-F1
#
_cell.length_a   1.000
_cell.length_b   1.000
_cell.length_c   1.000
_cell.angle_alpha   90.00
_cell.angle_beta   90.00
_cell.angle_gamma   90.00
#
_symmetry.space_group_name_H-M   'P 1'
#
loop_
_entity.id
_entity.type
_entity.pdbx_description
1 polymer ?
#
loop_
_entity_poly.entity_id
_entity_poly.type
_entity_poly.pdbx_seq_one_letter_code
_entity_poly.pdbx_strand_id
1 'polypeptide(L)'
;MAHITINQYLQQVYDALDNHEGSFCAELLSFKHPHVANPRLQLTNPEDKCQQVLEPPYDEMVAAHLRSPERGQGSPERGQGSPEAGQGSPEAGQGSPEAGQGSPEVGQRSPERGQGSPERGQGSPEGHMPTLQLLRKYDLMQFADVTKAVREGNLLLLNEALVKHETFFIRCGIFLILEKLKIITYRNLFKTVYQLLGSHQLPLEAFLVCLRMMKVEDIDLDEVQCLLANLIYM
;
A
#
# COMPACT_ATOMS: atom_id res chain seq x y z
N MET A 1 -16.69 -0.41 29.05
CA MET A 1 -16.15 0.02 27.74
C MET A 1 -17.11 1.04 27.18
N ALA A 2 -16.64 2.23 26.81
CA ALA A 2 -17.52 3.29 26.34
C ALA A 2 -18.14 2.88 24.98
N HIS A 3 -19.46 2.73 24.95
CA HIS A 3 -20.20 2.39 23.74
C HIS A 3 -20.38 3.65 22.88
N ILE A 4 -19.39 3.96 22.04
CA ILE A 4 -19.50 5.04 21.06
C ILE A 4 -20.56 4.69 20.01
N THR A 5 -21.39 5.67 19.63
CA THR A 5 -22.36 5.52 18.53
C THR A 5 -21.72 5.84 17.18
N ILE A 6 -22.33 5.42 16.07
CA ILE A 6 -21.82 5.75 14.73
C ILE A 6 -21.68 7.25 14.50
N ASN A 7 -22.68 8.04 14.91
CA ASN A 7 -22.62 9.49 14.73
C ASN A 7 -21.49 10.12 15.55
N GLN A 8 -21.25 9.63 16.78
CA GLN A 8 -20.13 10.10 17.59
C GLN A 8 -18.77 9.71 17.01
N TYR A 9 -18.66 8.51 16.44
CA TYR A 9 -17.45 8.07 15.76
C TYR A 9 -17.16 8.92 14.51
N LEU A 10 -18.17 9.11 13.65
CA LEU A 10 -18.04 9.94 12.45
C LEU A 10 -17.71 11.39 12.81
N GLN A 11 -18.30 11.94 13.88
CA GLN A 11 -17.97 13.28 14.35
C GLN A 11 -16.51 13.38 14.82
N GLN A 12 -15.99 12.38 15.54
CA GLN A 12 -14.57 12.37 15.94
C GLN A 12 -13.64 12.32 14.73
N VAL A 13 -14.01 11.58 13.68
CA VAL A 13 -13.26 11.56 12.42
C VAL A 13 -13.32 12.91 11.71
N TYR A 14 -14.51 13.51 11.62
CA TYR A 14 -14.70 14.84 11.04
C TYR A 14 -13.84 15.88 11.76
N ASP A 15 -13.94 15.95 13.09
CA ASP A 15 -13.20 16.91 13.90
C ASP A 15 -11.68 16.71 13.75
N ALA A 16 -11.21 15.46 13.67
CA ALA A 16 -9.80 15.17 13.45
C ALA A 16 -9.31 15.63 12.06
N LEU A 17 -10.15 15.53 11.02
CA LEU A 17 -9.84 16.00 9.67
C LEU A 17 -9.85 17.54 9.59
N ASP A 18 -10.87 18.17 10.15
CA ASP A 18 -11.07 19.63 10.17
C ASP A 18 -9.95 20.34 10.96
N ASN A 19 -9.53 19.77 12.09
CA ASN A 19 -8.43 20.29 12.90
C ASN A 19 -7.04 19.85 12.41
N HIS A 20 -6.95 19.12 11.29
CA HIS A 20 -5.70 18.62 10.71
C HIS A 20 -4.87 17.69 11.64
N GLU A 21 -5.55 16.93 12.51
CA GLU A 21 -4.94 15.99 13.45
C GLU A 21 -4.71 14.61 12.81
N GLY A 22 -3.81 14.55 11.83
CA GLY A 22 -3.59 13.35 11.01
C GLY A 22 -3.21 12.09 11.82
N SER A 23 -2.47 12.22 12.93
CA SER A 23 -2.11 11.08 13.79
C SER A 23 -3.32 10.50 14.52
N PHE A 24 -4.23 11.37 14.99
CA PHE A 24 -5.44 10.94 15.69
C PHE A 24 -6.46 10.35 14.71
N CYS A 25 -6.62 10.96 13.54
CA CYS A 25 -7.43 10.40 12.45
C CYS A 25 -6.93 8.99 12.03
N ALA A 26 -5.61 8.82 11.90
CA ALA A 26 -5.01 7.52 11.60
C ALA A 26 -5.24 6.48 12.73
N GLU A 27 -5.28 6.92 13.99
CA GLU A 27 -5.62 6.05 15.12
C GLU A 27 -7.09 5.63 15.08
N LEU A 28 -8.01 6.57 14.80
CA LEU A 28 -9.45 6.29 14.65
C LEU A 28 -9.75 5.35 13.48
N LEU A 29 -8.98 5.39 12.40
CA LEU A 29 -9.08 4.52 11.23
C LEU A 29 -8.21 3.26 11.32
N SER A 30 -7.56 3.04 12.46
CA SER A 30 -6.76 1.82 12.69
C SER A 30 -7.66 0.64 13.00
N PHE A 31 -7.39 -0.51 12.37
CA PHE A 31 -8.04 -1.79 12.74
C PHE A 31 -7.69 -2.27 14.15
N LYS A 32 -6.75 -1.63 14.83
CA LYS A 32 -6.40 -1.92 16.23
C LYS A 32 -7.20 -1.08 17.23
N HIS A 33 -7.96 -0.09 16.77
CA HIS A 33 -8.72 0.78 17.65
C HIS A 33 -9.89 0.01 18.30
N PRO A 34 -10.21 0.24 19.59
CA PRO A 34 -11.28 -0.47 20.30
C PRO A 34 -12.67 -0.41 19.64
N HIS A 35 -12.89 0.54 18.73
CA HIS A 35 -14.15 0.72 18.02
C HIS A 35 -14.45 -0.45 17.06
N VAL A 36 -13.43 -1.18 16.58
CA VAL A 36 -13.61 -2.32 15.67
C VAL A 36 -14.41 -3.45 16.32
N ALA A 37 -14.23 -3.65 17.62
CA ALA A 37 -15.00 -4.61 18.41
C ALA A 37 -16.41 -4.12 18.78
N ASN A 38 -16.82 -2.92 18.35
CA ASN A 38 -18.12 -2.36 18.69
C ASN A 38 -19.18 -2.79 17.65
N PRO A 39 -20.13 -3.68 18.00
CA PRO A 39 -21.15 -4.17 17.07
C PRO A 39 -22.07 -3.05 16.53
N ARG A 40 -22.16 -1.90 17.21
CA ARG A 40 -22.96 -0.75 16.74
C ARG A 40 -22.36 -0.01 15.55
N LEU A 41 -21.08 -0.26 15.24
CA LEU A 41 -20.38 0.33 14.10
C LEU A 41 -20.32 -0.63 12.90
N GLN A 42 -20.76 -1.88 13.07
CA GLN A 42 -20.80 -2.91 12.03
C GLN A 42 -22.09 -2.76 11.20
N LEU A 43 -22.18 -1.69 10.43
CA LEU A 43 -23.33 -1.39 9.58
C LEU A 43 -23.24 -2.17 8.26
N THR A 44 -24.39 -2.60 7.74
CA THR A 44 -24.47 -3.23 6.41
C THR A 44 -24.30 -2.22 5.27
N ASN A 45 -24.64 -0.95 5.51
CA ASN A 45 -24.54 0.15 4.54
C ASN A 45 -24.00 1.42 5.23
N PRO A 46 -22.70 1.49 5.56
CA PRO A 46 -22.11 2.66 6.21
C PRO A 46 -22.03 3.90 5.32
N GLU A 47 -22.15 3.76 4.00
CA GLU A 47 -21.95 4.80 2.99
C GLU A 47 -22.91 5.97 3.18
N ASP A 48 -24.21 5.69 3.36
CA ASP A 48 -25.23 6.73 3.52
C ASP A 48 -24.97 7.61 4.74
N LYS A 49 -24.42 7.00 5.80
CA LYS A 49 -24.09 7.70 7.05
C LYS A 49 -22.80 8.48 6.93
N CYS A 50 -21.80 7.91 6.27
CA CYS A 50 -20.54 8.58 6.01
C CYS A 50 -20.74 9.81 5.11
N GLN A 51 -21.52 9.69 4.03
CA GLN A 51 -21.83 10.80 3.12
C GLN A 51 -22.59 11.96 3.78
N GLN A 52 -23.35 11.69 4.84
CA GLN A 52 -24.06 12.74 5.58
C GLN A 52 -23.14 13.60 6.45
N VAL A 53 -21.94 13.12 6.76
CA VAL A 53 -21.05 13.75 7.75
C VAL A 53 -19.70 14.14 7.15
N LEU A 54 -19.19 13.35 6.21
CA LEU A 54 -17.86 13.51 5.63
C LEU A 54 -17.98 13.86 4.15
N GLU A 55 -17.10 14.73 3.67
CA GLU A 55 -17.01 15.07 2.25
C GLU A 55 -16.09 14.08 1.49
N PRO A 56 -16.33 13.89 0.17
CA PRO A 56 -15.40 13.15 -0.68
C PRO A 56 -13.98 13.72 -0.65
N PRO A 57 -12.94 12.87 -0.57
CA PRO A 57 -12.95 11.40 -0.64
C PRO A 57 -13.02 10.67 0.73
N TYR A 58 -13.25 11.39 1.83
CA TYR A 58 -13.14 10.84 3.19
C TYR A 58 -14.33 9.96 3.58
N ASP A 59 -15.51 10.25 3.04
CA ASP A 59 -16.72 9.44 3.18
C ASP A 59 -16.50 8.00 2.70
N GLU A 60 -15.95 7.82 1.49
CA GLU A 60 -15.68 6.52 0.90
C GLU A 60 -14.64 5.74 1.71
N MET A 61 -13.57 6.42 2.13
CA MET A 61 -12.49 5.82 2.94
C MET A 61 -13.02 5.28 4.28
N VAL A 62 -13.84 6.08 4.98
CA VAL A 62 -14.36 5.72 6.30
C VAL A 62 -15.45 4.65 6.19
N ALA A 63 -16.29 4.70 5.15
CA ALA A 63 -17.27 3.66 4.87
C ALA A 63 -16.59 2.30 4.62
N ALA A 64 -15.51 2.27 3.83
CA ALA A 64 -14.74 1.05 3.57
C ALA A 64 -14.10 0.48 4.85
N HIS A 65 -13.59 1.36 5.73
CA HIS A 65 -13.05 0.97 7.03
C HIS A 65 -14.11 0.32 7.93
N LEU A 66 -15.29 0.93 8.05
CA LEU A 66 -16.39 0.43 8.88
C LEU A 66 -16.98 -0.90 8.39
N ARG A 67 -16.85 -1.20 7.09
CA ARG A 67 -17.30 -2.48 6.50
C ARG A 67 -16.42 -3.68 6.89
N SER A 68 -15.28 -3.46 7.53
CA SER A 68 -14.28 -4.52 7.77
C SER A 68 -14.24 -5.15 9.18
N PRO A 69 -15.36 -5.50 9.87
CA PRO A 69 -15.26 -6.16 11.16
C PRO A 69 -15.09 -7.69 11.00
N GLU A 70 -13.82 -8.12 11.06
CA GLU A 70 -13.31 -9.45 11.46
C GLU A 70 -13.92 -10.74 10.87
N ARG A 71 -13.27 -11.28 9.80
CA ARG A 71 -12.95 -12.72 9.77
C ARG A 71 -11.74 -12.94 10.67
N GLY A 72 -11.95 -13.34 11.93
CA GLY A 72 -10.82 -13.89 12.72
C GLY A 72 -10.78 -13.70 14.24
N GLN A 73 -11.90 -13.78 14.95
CA GLN A 73 -11.86 -14.32 16.32
C GLN A 73 -12.27 -15.78 16.29
N GLY A 74 -11.26 -16.64 16.32
CA GLY A 74 -11.36 -18.08 16.41
C GLY A 74 -10.00 -18.62 16.82
N SER A 75 -9.61 -18.38 18.07
CA SER A 75 -8.58 -19.20 18.72
C SER A 75 -9.02 -20.66 18.65
N PRO A 76 -8.22 -21.62 18.16
CA PRO A 76 -8.47 -23.00 18.50
C PRO A 76 -8.00 -23.21 19.94
N GLU A 77 -8.96 -23.40 20.84
CA GLU A 77 -8.70 -24.02 22.13
C GLU A 77 -8.15 -25.43 21.93
N ARG A 78 -6.92 -25.63 22.41
CA ARG A 78 -6.47 -26.77 23.22
C ARG A 78 -7.04 -28.17 22.88
N GLY A 79 -6.28 -28.91 22.08
CA GLY A 79 -6.21 -30.37 22.20
C GLY A 79 -4.97 -30.77 23.01
N GLN A 80 -5.15 -31.12 24.28
CA GLN A 80 -4.14 -31.82 25.08
C GLN A 80 -3.88 -33.21 24.47
N GLY A 81 -2.61 -33.60 24.34
CA GLY A 81 -2.22 -34.94 23.92
C GLY A 81 -0.71 -35.15 23.89
N SER A 82 -0.09 -35.26 25.06
CA SER A 82 1.01 -36.21 25.28
C SER A 82 0.34 -37.57 25.58
N PRO A 83 0.92 -38.75 25.25
CA PRO A 83 2.27 -39.09 25.72
C PRO A 83 3.09 -40.15 24.92
N GLU A 84 4.29 -40.40 25.48
CA GLU A 84 5.14 -41.62 25.50
C GLU A 84 6.11 -42.01 24.36
N ALA A 85 7.40 -41.87 24.72
CA ALA A 85 8.46 -42.88 24.75
C ALA A 85 8.78 -43.72 23.49
N GLY A 86 9.98 -43.50 22.96
CA GLY A 86 10.72 -44.46 22.13
C GLY A 86 12.21 -44.41 22.48
N GLN A 87 12.69 -45.45 23.16
CA GLN A 87 14.08 -45.67 23.55
C GLN A 87 14.99 -45.93 22.34
N GLY A 88 16.27 -45.55 22.43
CA GLY A 88 17.32 -46.08 21.56
C GLY A 88 18.62 -45.27 21.57
N SER A 89 19.56 -45.63 22.45
CA SER A 89 21.01 -45.47 22.22
C SER A 89 21.51 -46.68 21.40
N PRO A 90 22.70 -46.63 20.74
CA PRO A 90 23.96 -46.82 21.45
C PRO A 90 25.17 -46.01 20.94
N GLU A 91 26.25 -46.19 21.69
CA GLU A 91 27.56 -45.52 21.76
C GLU A 91 28.51 -45.72 20.56
N ALA A 92 29.49 -44.82 20.43
CA ALA A 92 30.92 -45.08 20.75
C ALA A 92 31.88 -44.23 19.87
N GLY A 93 32.93 -43.66 20.47
CA GLY A 93 34.07 -43.12 19.71
C GLY A 93 34.90 -42.08 20.47
N GLN A 94 35.89 -42.56 21.21
CA GLN A 94 36.80 -41.80 22.09
C GLN A 94 37.83 -40.93 21.33
N GLY A 95 38.31 -39.86 21.98
CA GLY A 95 39.60 -39.21 21.69
C GLY A 95 39.72 -37.75 22.14
N SER A 96 40.46 -37.51 23.23
CA SER A 96 40.94 -36.20 23.72
C SER A 96 42.48 -36.09 23.50
N PRO A 97 43.22 -35.05 23.93
CA PRO A 97 43.11 -33.59 23.67
C PRO A 97 44.49 -32.91 23.32
N GLU A 98 44.50 -31.56 23.35
CA GLU A 98 45.62 -30.60 23.56
C GLU A 98 46.48 -30.09 22.38
N ALA A 99 46.48 -28.76 22.19
CA ALA A 99 47.66 -27.89 22.43
C ALA A 99 47.27 -26.41 22.27
N GLY A 100 47.55 -25.59 23.28
CA GLY A 100 47.40 -24.13 23.25
C GLY A 100 48.64 -23.39 22.73
N GLN A 101 48.45 -22.10 22.44
CA GLN A 101 49.36 -20.95 22.52
C GLN A 101 48.69 -19.81 21.71
N GLY A 102 48.26 -18.70 22.30
CA GLY A 102 49.09 -17.55 22.66
C GLY A 102 48.55 -16.28 21.94
N SER A 103 48.04 -15.30 22.71
CA SER A 103 47.72 -13.91 22.32
C SER A 103 49.00 -13.11 21.96
N PRO A 104 49.01 -11.87 21.37
CA PRO A 104 48.04 -10.78 21.60
C PRO A 104 47.75 -9.76 20.45
N GLU A 105 46.95 -8.76 20.84
CA GLU A 105 46.36 -7.58 20.20
C GLU A 105 47.12 -6.81 19.10
N VAL A 106 46.36 -6.25 18.13
CA VAL A 106 46.49 -4.84 17.68
C VAL A 106 45.11 -4.32 17.23
N GLY A 107 44.63 -3.26 17.88
CA GLY A 107 43.45 -2.51 17.45
C GLY A 107 43.76 -1.58 16.29
N GLN A 108 42.77 -1.40 15.40
CA GLN A 108 42.63 -0.19 14.59
C GLN A 108 41.14 0.05 14.34
N ARG A 109 40.62 1.14 14.94
CA ARG A 109 39.38 1.79 14.53
C ARG A 109 39.63 2.40 13.16
N SER A 110 38.73 2.15 12.20
CA SER A 110 38.58 2.97 11.00
C SER A 110 37.17 3.55 10.95
N PRO A 111 37.01 4.86 10.72
CA PRO A 111 35.73 5.54 10.67
C PRO A 111 35.18 5.66 9.24
N GLU A 112 33.91 6.08 9.18
CA GLU A 112 33.19 6.68 8.04
C GLU A 112 32.65 5.75 6.94
N ARG A 113 31.32 5.78 6.73
CA ARG A 113 30.69 6.76 5.83
C ARG A 113 29.19 6.49 5.76
N GLY A 114 28.41 7.36 6.40
CA GLY A 114 26.97 7.40 6.19
C GLY A 114 26.67 7.78 4.75
N GLN A 115 26.35 6.80 3.91
CA GLN A 115 25.71 7.05 2.63
C GLN A 115 24.21 7.16 2.89
N GLY A 116 23.78 8.36 3.31
CA GLY A 116 22.42 8.79 3.03
C GLY A 116 22.26 8.76 1.51
N SER A 117 21.45 7.83 1.02
CA SER A 117 21.03 7.86 -0.38
C SER A 117 20.30 9.18 -0.60
N PRO A 118 20.59 9.94 -1.67
CA PRO A 118 19.87 11.16 -1.93
C PRO A 118 18.42 10.78 -2.26
N GLU A 119 17.49 11.16 -1.39
CA GLU A 119 16.08 11.21 -1.75
C GLU A 119 15.95 12.24 -2.87
N ARG A 120 15.97 11.73 -4.11
CA ARG A 120 15.59 12.50 -5.29
C ARG A 120 14.07 12.65 -5.25
N GLY A 121 13.59 13.47 -4.32
CA GLY A 121 12.23 13.98 -4.28
C GLY A 121 12.05 14.92 -5.47
N GLN A 122 11.89 14.35 -6.67
CA GLN A 122 11.27 15.06 -7.77
C GLN A 122 9.79 15.20 -7.44
N GLY A 123 9.48 16.21 -6.64
CA GLY A 123 8.14 16.73 -6.48
C GLY A 123 7.59 17.07 -7.86
N SER A 124 6.52 16.38 -8.23
CA SER A 124 5.64 16.76 -9.33
C SER A 124 4.24 16.36 -8.89
N PRO A 125 3.24 17.14 -9.29
CA PRO A 125 2.08 17.43 -8.46
C PRO A 125 1.31 16.15 -8.12
N GLU A 126 1.05 15.98 -6.83
CA GLU A 126 -0.06 15.26 -6.21
C GLU A 126 -0.18 13.76 -6.53
N GLY A 127 0.45 12.98 -5.65
CA GLY A 127 0.32 11.53 -5.51
C GLY A 127 1.35 11.03 -4.50
N HIS A 128 0.96 10.85 -3.23
CA HIS A 128 1.86 10.33 -2.19
C HIS A 128 1.94 8.81 -2.31
N MET A 129 3.07 8.30 -2.81
CA MET A 129 3.30 6.87 -2.99
C MET A 129 3.90 6.25 -1.71
N PRO A 130 3.37 5.12 -1.22
CA PRO A 130 3.92 4.46 -0.03
C PRO A 130 5.33 3.92 -0.29
N THR A 131 6.16 3.91 0.75
CA THR A 131 7.47 3.27 0.67
C THR A 131 7.35 1.76 0.73
N LEU A 132 8.28 1.05 0.10
CA LEU A 132 8.31 -0.41 0.15
C LEU A 132 8.44 -0.96 1.59
N GLN A 133 9.13 -0.22 2.46
CA GLN A 133 9.26 -0.57 3.87
C GLN A 133 7.92 -0.48 4.60
N LEU A 134 7.08 0.51 4.28
CA LEU A 134 5.74 0.64 4.83
C LEU A 134 4.86 -0.54 4.42
N LEU A 135 4.91 -0.93 3.14
CA LEU A 135 4.17 -2.08 2.63
C LEU A 135 4.60 -3.38 3.33
N ARG A 136 5.90 -3.61 3.48
CA ARG A 136 6.42 -4.78 4.20
C ARG A 136 6.02 -4.80 5.67
N LYS A 137 6.05 -3.65 6.34
CA LYS A 137 5.70 -3.53 7.76
C LYS A 137 4.26 -3.97 8.04
N TYR A 138 3.36 -3.76 7.09
CA TYR A 138 1.93 -4.06 7.23
C TYR A 138 1.46 -5.23 6.33
N ASP A 139 2.38 -5.98 5.72
CA ASP A 139 2.09 -7.10 4.82
C ASP A 139 1.17 -6.74 3.64
N LEU A 140 1.37 -5.54 3.07
CA LEU A 140 0.60 -4.98 1.96
C LEU A 140 1.38 -5.05 0.63
N MET A 141 2.10 -6.15 0.40
CA MET A 141 2.98 -6.31 -0.76
C MET A 141 2.21 -6.35 -2.10
N GLN A 142 0.91 -6.59 -2.09
CA GLN A 142 0.02 -6.50 -3.26
C GLN A 142 0.04 -5.10 -3.88
N PHE A 143 0.30 -4.05 -3.09
CA PHE A 143 0.40 -2.67 -3.56
C PHE A 143 1.77 -2.32 -4.15
N ALA A 144 2.77 -3.20 -4.06
CA ALA A 144 4.12 -2.88 -4.52
C ALA A 144 4.17 -2.66 -6.03
N ASP A 145 3.57 -3.57 -6.80
CA ASP A 145 3.50 -3.49 -8.26
C ASP A 145 2.61 -2.31 -8.70
N VAL A 146 1.50 -2.06 -8.00
CA VAL A 146 0.62 -0.89 -8.23
C VAL A 146 1.39 0.42 -8.02
N THR A 147 2.08 0.58 -6.89
CA THR A 147 2.84 1.78 -6.55
C THR A 147 3.95 2.04 -7.58
N LYS A 148 4.65 0.98 -7.99
CA LYS A 148 5.70 1.06 -9.01
C LYS A 148 5.12 1.49 -10.35
N ALA A 149 4.04 0.86 -10.78
CA ALA A 149 3.38 1.12 -12.05
C ALA A 149 2.92 2.58 -12.18
N VAL A 150 2.23 3.09 -11.17
CA VAL A 150 1.75 4.48 -11.16
C VAL A 150 2.92 5.46 -11.21
N ARG A 151 3.96 5.24 -10.40
CA ARG A 151 5.14 6.12 -10.36
C ARG A 151 5.88 6.18 -11.70
N GLU A 152 5.99 5.05 -12.40
CA GLU A 152 6.70 4.93 -13.68
C GLU A 152 5.82 5.30 -14.88
N GLY A 153 4.51 5.47 -14.69
CA GLY A 153 3.56 5.66 -15.80
C GLY A 153 3.33 4.36 -16.60
N ASN A 154 3.53 3.20 -16.00
CA ASN A 154 3.43 1.91 -16.68
C ASN A 154 2.01 1.34 -16.56
N LEU A 155 1.15 1.65 -17.54
CA LEU A 155 -0.25 1.20 -17.58
C LEU A 155 -0.37 -0.33 -17.68
N LEU A 156 0.55 -0.98 -18.40
CA LEU A 156 0.55 -2.43 -18.55
C LEU A 156 0.76 -3.12 -17.20
N LEU A 157 1.81 -2.70 -16.47
CA LEU A 157 2.11 -3.23 -15.14
C LEU A 157 0.98 -2.93 -14.15
N LEU A 158 0.33 -1.76 -14.26
CA LEU A 158 -0.81 -1.43 -13.41
C LEU A 158 -1.96 -2.42 -13.64
N ASN A 159 -2.35 -2.63 -14.89
CA ASN A 159 -3.41 -3.58 -15.24
C ASN A 159 -3.07 -5.01 -14.78
N GLU A 160 -1.84 -5.47 -15.02
CA GLU A 160 -1.37 -6.78 -14.57
C GLU A 160 -1.43 -6.91 -13.04
N ALA A 161 -1.02 -5.88 -12.30
CA ALA A 161 -1.07 -5.87 -10.84
C ALA A 161 -2.49 -5.90 -10.29
N LEU A 162 -3.41 -5.15 -10.90
CA LEU A 162 -4.83 -5.13 -10.53
C LEU A 162 -5.49 -6.49 -10.76
N VAL A 163 -5.24 -7.12 -11.91
CA VAL A 163 -5.76 -8.46 -12.24
C VAL A 163 -5.16 -9.52 -11.32
N LYS A 164 -3.84 -9.52 -11.13
CA LYS A 164 -3.12 -10.49 -10.28
C LYS A 164 -3.63 -10.50 -8.83
N HIS A 165 -4.03 -9.35 -8.31
CA HIS A 165 -4.48 -9.20 -6.92
C HIS A 165 -5.96 -8.79 -6.81
N GLU A 166 -6.75 -9.02 -7.86
CA GLU A 166 -8.15 -8.60 -7.98
C GLU A 166 -8.99 -9.04 -6.79
N THR A 167 -8.93 -10.33 -6.44
CA THR A 167 -9.70 -10.91 -5.32
C THR A 167 -9.39 -10.22 -3.98
N PHE A 168 -8.14 -9.84 -3.75
CA PHE A 168 -7.72 -9.12 -2.55
C PHE A 168 -8.30 -7.70 -2.55
N PHE A 169 -8.16 -6.95 -3.65
CA PHE A 169 -8.65 -5.58 -3.75
C PHE A 169 -10.18 -5.47 -3.70
N ILE A 170 -10.90 -6.42 -4.31
CA ILE A 170 -12.36 -6.50 -4.22
C ILE A 170 -12.79 -6.79 -2.79
N ARG A 171 -12.14 -7.75 -2.12
CA ARG A 171 -12.46 -8.09 -0.72
C ARG A 171 -12.21 -6.91 0.22
N CYS A 172 -11.19 -6.10 -0.06
CA CYS A 172 -10.94 -4.85 0.66
C CYS A 172 -11.86 -3.69 0.25
N GLY A 173 -12.69 -3.86 -0.79
CA GLY A 173 -13.63 -2.83 -1.26
C GLY A 173 -12.98 -1.65 -1.98
N ILE A 174 -11.71 -1.75 -2.39
CA ILE A 174 -10.93 -0.64 -2.93
C ILE A 174 -10.63 -0.76 -4.43
N PHE A 175 -11.08 -1.83 -5.09
CA PHE A 175 -10.77 -2.08 -6.51
C PHE A 175 -11.15 -0.90 -7.42
N LEU A 176 -12.36 -0.35 -7.26
CA LEU A 176 -12.82 0.80 -8.04
C LEU A 176 -12.02 2.09 -7.76
N ILE A 177 -11.49 2.23 -6.54
CA ILE A 177 -10.63 3.36 -6.17
C ILE A 177 -9.27 3.20 -6.88
N LEU A 178 -8.72 1.99 -6.89
CA LEU A 178 -7.46 1.69 -7.57
C LEU A 178 -7.57 1.85 -9.10
N GLU A 179 -8.72 1.57 -9.69
CA GLU A 179 -8.99 1.85 -11.11
C GLU A 179 -8.81 3.33 -11.47
N LYS A 180 -9.14 4.26 -10.56
CA LYS A 180 -8.90 5.71 -10.76
C LYS A 180 -7.41 6.07 -10.88
N LEU A 181 -6.50 5.21 -10.42
CA LEU A 181 -5.05 5.42 -10.58
C LEU A 181 -4.60 5.40 -12.05
N LYS A 182 -5.41 4.87 -12.97
CA LYS A 182 -5.13 4.91 -14.41
C LYS A 182 -4.92 6.34 -14.90
N ILE A 183 -5.73 7.29 -14.44
CA ILE A 183 -5.63 8.71 -14.80
C ILE A 183 -4.25 9.28 -14.45
N ILE A 184 -3.82 9.07 -13.19
CA ILE A 184 -2.52 9.54 -12.71
C ILE A 184 -1.37 8.83 -13.44
N THR A 185 -1.57 7.55 -13.78
CA THR A 185 -0.60 6.76 -14.54
C THR A 185 -0.43 7.27 -15.97
N TYR A 186 -1.53 7.62 -16.66
CA TYR A 186 -1.48 8.31 -17.97
C TYR A 186 -0.70 9.63 -17.87
N ARG A 187 -1.00 10.44 -16.86
CA ARG A 187 -0.29 11.71 -16.62
C ARG A 187 1.22 11.48 -16.43
N ASN A 188 1.60 10.49 -15.62
CA ASN A 188 3.00 10.19 -15.36
C ASN A 188 3.70 9.62 -16.61
N LEU A 189 3.02 8.81 -17.41
CA LEU A 189 3.52 8.35 -18.71
C LEU A 189 3.81 9.52 -19.64
N PHE A 190 2.83 10.42 -19.83
CA PHE A 190 2.98 11.57 -20.73
C PHE A 190 4.01 12.57 -20.24
N LYS A 191 4.15 12.73 -18.91
CA LYS A 191 5.24 13.49 -18.32
C LYS A 191 6.60 12.88 -18.68
N THR A 192 6.74 11.56 -18.65
CA THR A 192 7.96 10.87 -19.10
C THR A 192 8.23 11.15 -20.58
N VAL A 193 7.21 11.10 -21.45
CA VAL A 193 7.34 11.44 -22.87
C VAL A 193 7.84 12.88 -23.06
N TYR A 194 7.25 13.84 -22.34
CA TYR A 194 7.69 15.24 -22.35
C TYR A 194 9.16 15.38 -21.93
N GLN A 195 9.56 14.71 -20.84
CA GLN A 195 10.94 14.74 -20.36
C GLN A 195 11.93 14.12 -21.33
N LEU A 196 11.52 13.08 -22.08
CA LEU A 196 12.35 12.42 -23.08
C LEU A 196 12.53 13.28 -24.34
N LEU A 197 11.48 13.98 -24.77
CA LEU A 197 11.53 14.81 -25.98
C LEU A 197 12.17 16.18 -25.74
N GLY A 198 12.09 16.71 -24.51
CA GLY A 198 12.75 17.98 -24.14
C GLY A 198 12.25 19.20 -24.93
N SER A 199 11.04 19.13 -25.49
CA SER A 199 10.40 20.16 -26.30
C SER A 199 9.08 20.59 -25.70
N HIS A 200 8.71 21.87 -25.87
CA HIS A 200 7.40 22.39 -25.48
C HIS A 200 6.31 22.10 -26.52
N GLN A 201 6.69 21.75 -27.74
CA GLN A 201 5.79 21.28 -28.79
C GLN A 201 6.00 19.78 -28.95
N LEU A 202 4.98 19.00 -28.56
CA LEU A 202 5.04 17.55 -28.52
C LEU A 202 4.13 16.97 -29.61
N PRO A 203 4.67 16.17 -30.55
CA PRO A 203 3.85 15.51 -31.56
C PRO A 203 2.95 14.46 -30.93
N LEU A 204 1.69 14.36 -31.38
CA LEU A 204 0.70 13.42 -30.86
C LEU A 204 1.13 11.97 -31.08
N GLU A 205 1.85 11.72 -32.17
CA GLU A 205 2.38 10.41 -32.55
C GLU A 205 3.35 9.86 -31.50
N ALA A 206 4.08 10.72 -30.78
CA ALA A 206 4.96 10.26 -29.71
C ALA A 206 4.17 9.62 -28.56
N PHE A 207 3.04 10.23 -28.18
CA PHE A 207 2.15 9.66 -27.16
C PHE A 207 1.49 8.37 -27.66
N LEU A 208 1.06 8.35 -28.93
CA LEU A 208 0.48 7.16 -29.56
C LEU A 208 1.44 5.96 -29.52
N VAL A 209 2.72 6.17 -29.87
CA VAL A 209 3.74 5.12 -29.81
C VAL A 209 3.90 4.60 -28.38
N CYS A 210 3.99 5.49 -27.38
CA CYS A 210 4.11 5.07 -25.98
C CYS A 210 2.89 4.29 -25.49
N LEU A 211 1.68 4.68 -25.87
CA LEU A 211 0.46 3.97 -25.48
C LEU A 211 0.34 2.60 -26.12
N ARG A 212 0.77 2.45 -27.37
CA ARG A 212 0.91 1.15 -28.03
C ARG A 212 1.93 0.26 -27.34
N MET A 213 3.05 0.82 -26.88
CA MET A 213 4.03 0.08 -26.07
C MET A 213 3.44 -0.39 -24.74
N MET A 214 2.52 0.38 -24.15
CA MET A 214 1.77 -0.03 -22.96
C MET A 214 0.60 -1.00 -23.25
N LYS A 215 0.43 -1.44 -24.51
CA LYS A 215 -0.65 -2.33 -24.97
C LYS A 215 -2.05 -1.80 -24.64
N VAL A 216 -2.27 -0.50 -24.78
CA VAL A 216 -3.64 0.05 -24.75
C VAL A 216 -4.36 -0.40 -26.02
N GLU A 217 -5.49 -1.08 -25.83
CA GLU A 217 -6.31 -1.62 -26.93
C GLU A 217 -6.93 -0.49 -27.75
N ASP A 218 -7.06 -0.71 -29.06
CA ASP A 218 -7.75 0.16 -30.01
C ASP A 218 -7.35 1.65 -29.94
N ILE A 219 -6.06 1.94 -29.67
CA ILE A 219 -5.57 3.33 -29.58
C ILE A 219 -5.15 3.90 -30.94
N ASP A 220 -5.80 4.99 -31.33
CA ASP A 220 -5.49 5.85 -32.46
C ASP A 220 -5.27 7.32 -32.04
N LEU A 221 -5.13 8.22 -33.02
CA LEU A 221 -4.81 9.63 -32.75
C LEU A 221 -5.98 10.39 -32.11
N ASP A 222 -7.22 10.02 -32.39
CA ASP A 222 -8.42 10.65 -31.84
C ASP A 222 -8.58 10.27 -30.37
N GLU A 223 -8.32 9.01 -29.98
CA GLU A 223 -8.31 8.63 -28.56
C GLU A 223 -7.17 9.32 -27.80
N VAL A 224 -5.99 9.48 -28.41
CA VAL A 224 -4.87 10.21 -27.80
C VAL A 224 -5.26 11.66 -27.52
N GLN A 225 -5.91 12.32 -28.49
CA GLN A 225 -6.43 13.68 -28.30
C GLN A 225 -7.46 13.72 -27.19
N CYS A 226 -8.39 12.76 -27.13
CA CYS A 226 -9.39 12.67 -26.07
C CYS A 226 -8.75 12.51 -24.69
N LEU A 227 -7.77 11.60 -24.55
CA LEU A 227 -7.03 11.40 -23.31
C LEU A 227 -6.31 12.69 -22.87
N LEU A 228 -5.61 13.35 -23.79
CA LEU A 228 -4.93 14.61 -23.50
C LEU A 228 -5.92 15.71 -23.09
N ALA A 229 -7.06 15.83 -23.77
CA ALA A 229 -8.09 16.80 -23.41
C ALA A 229 -8.61 16.57 -21.98
N ASN A 230 -8.87 15.32 -21.60
CA ASN A 230 -9.27 14.95 -20.24
C ASN A 230 -8.19 15.27 -19.20
N LEU A 231 -6.92 15.06 -19.53
CA LEU A 231 -5.78 15.36 -18.65
C LEU A 231 -5.47 16.85 -18.52
N ILE A 232 -5.89 17.68 -19.48
CA ILE A 232 -5.77 19.15 -19.41
C ILE A 232 -6.92 19.74 -18.56
N TYR A 233 -8.09 19.10 -18.58
CA TYR A 233 -9.27 19.58 -17.88
C TYR A 233 -9.24 19.29 -16.36
N MET A 234 -8.58 18.20 -15.95
CA MET A 234 -8.38 17.82 -14.54
C MET A 234 -7.24 18.58 -13.88
#